data_AF-A0A524GXT0-F1
#
_entry.id   AF-A0A524GXT0-F1
#
_cell.length_a   1.000
_cell.length_b   1.000
_cell.length_c   1.000
_cell.angle_alpha   90.00
_cell.angle_beta   90.00
_cell.angle_gamma   90.00
#
_symmetry.space_group_name_H-M   'P 1'
#
loop_
_entity.id
_entity.type
_entity.pdbx_description
1 polymer ?
#
loop_
_entity_poly.entity_id
_entity_poly.type
_entity_poly.pdbx_seq_one_letter_code
_entity_poly.pdbx_strand_id
1 'polypeptide(L)' 'MLVDAGVSPLAAPPASDSALVAIGRALMFDRVLSGNRDISCATCHHPARNTGDGLSFSIGTGGTGAGAARHLGT' A
#
# COMPACT_ATOMS: atom_id res chain seq x y z
N MET A 1 -10.95 -18.91 23.78
CA MET A 1 -10.51 -18.98 22.37
C MET A 1 -11.02 -17.76 21.61
N LEU A 2 -10.50 -17.45 20.41
CA LEU A 2 -10.92 -16.28 19.60
C LEU A 2 -12.43 -16.20 19.35
N VAL A 3 -13.07 -17.37 19.23
CA VAL A 3 -14.53 -17.52 19.11
C VAL A 3 -15.29 -17.02 20.35
N ASP A 4 -14.77 -17.21 21.57
CA ASP A 4 -15.40 -16.73 22.81
C ASP A 4 -15.28 -15.20 22.96
N ALA A 5 -14.33 -14.59 22.24
CA ALA A 5 -14.17 -13.14 22.13
C ALA A 5 -15.07 -12.52 21.03
N GLY A 6 -15.95 -13.31 20.41
CA GLY A 6 -16.83 -12.85 19.33
C GLY A 6 -16.11 -12.58 18.00
N VAL A 7 -14.84 -12.98 17.87
CA VAL A 7 -14.08 -12.80 16.64
C VAL A 7 -14.50 -13.87 15.63
N SER A 8 -15.09 -13.42 14.53
CA SER A 8 -15.52 -14.26 13.41
C SER A 8 -14.72 -13.93 12.14
N PRO A 9 -14.60 -14.87 11.18
CA PRO A 9 -13.95 -14.59 9.91
C PRO A 9 -14.60 -13.42 9.16
N LEU A 10 -13.78 -12.65 8.45
CA LEU A 10 -14.25 -11.64 7.51
C LEU A 10 -15.03 -12.32 6.38
N ALA A 11 -16.13 -11.68 5.96
CA ALA A 11 -16.85 -12.10 4.77
C ALA A 11 -15.96 -12.02 3.52
N ALA A 12 -16.26 -12.84 2.52
CA ALA A 12 -15.58 -12.74 1.23
C ALA A 12 -15.80 -11.34 0.61
N PRO A 13 -14.78 -10.76 -0.03
CA PRO A 13 -14.94 -9.49 -0.73
C PRO A 13 -15.94 -9.64 -1.88
N PRO A 14 -16.65 -8.56 -2.25
CA PRO A 14 -17.56 -8.58 -3.39
C PRO A 14 -16.81 -8.88 -4.70
N ALA A 15 -17.52 -9.47 -5.66
CA ALA A 15 -16.97 -9.66 -7.00
C ALA A 15 -16.57 -8.31 -7.61
N SER A 16 -15.39 -8.28 -8.23
CA SER A 16 -14.84 -7.10 -8.91
C SER A 16 -14.57 -7.44 -10.37
N ASP A 17 -14.73 -6.45 -11.27
CA ASP A 17 -14.37 -6.62 -12.67
C ASP A 17 -12.86 -6.89 -12.81
N SER A 18 -12.52 -8.00 -13.45
CA SER A 18 -11.13 -8.41 -13.68
C SER A 18 -10.30 -7.38 -14.44
N ALA A 19 -10.89 -6.62 -15.36
CA ALA A 19 -10.19 -5.58 -16.11
C ALA A 19 -9.84 -4.40 -15.19
N LEU A 20 -10.78 -4.00 -14.33
CA LEU A 20 -10.54 -2.95 -13.31
C LEU A 20 -9.51 -3.39 -12.27
N VAL A 21 -9.54 -4.65 -11.84
CA VAL A 21 -8.54 -5.22 -10.92
C VAL A 21 -7.15 -5.20 -11.56
N ALA A 22 -7.03 -5.55 -12.84
CA ALA A 22 -5.76 -5.58 -13.55
C ALA A 22 -5.15 -4.18 -13.67
N ILE A 23 -5.91 -3.18 -14.12
CA ILE A 23 -5.41 -1.80 -14.22
C ILE A 23 -5.13 -1.20 -12.84
N GLY A 24 -5.98 -1.45 -11.85
CA GLY A 24 -5.76 -0.99 -10.47
C GLY A 24 -4.47 -1.56 -9.88
N ARG A 25 -4.20 -2.85 -10.13
CA ARG A 25 -2.94 -3.48 -9.74
C ARG A 25 -1.74 -2.80 -10.40
N ALA A 26 -1.81 -2.49 -11.69
CA ALA A 26 -0.71 -1.80 -12.38
C ALA A 26 -0.47 -0.40 -11.79
N LEU A 27 -1.53 0.40 -11.66
CA LEU A 27 -1.45 1.77 -11.16
C LEU A 27 -0.96 1.87 -9.71
N MET A 28 -1.25 0.88 -8.86
CA MET A 28 -0.78 0.84 -7.47
C MET A 28 0.76 0.93 -7.39
N PHE A 29 1.47 0.33 -8.34
CA PHE A 29 2.94 0.34 -8.40
C PHE A 29 3.51 1.44 -9.29
N ASP A 30 2.70 2.07 -10.14
CA ASP A 30 3.16 3.06 -11.11
C ASP A 30 3.32 4.45 -10.47
N ARG A 31 4.45 5.09 -10.74
CA ARG A 31 4.74 6.46 -10.28
C ARG A 31 4.14 7.54 -11.18
N VAL A 32 3.58 7.18 -12.32
CA VAL A 32 2.96 8.13 -13.27
C VAL A 32 1.88 8.99 -12.62
N LEU A 33 1.26 8.49 -11.54
CA LEU A 33 0.22 9.20 -10.79
C LEU A 33 0.78 10.24 -9.80
N SER A 34 2.08 10.24 -9.47
CA SER A 34 2.67 11.30 -8.65
C SER A 34 3.18 12.45 -9.53
N GLY A 35 2.95 13.70 -9.10
CA GLY A 35 3.24 14.88 -9.92
C GLY A 35 4.70 14.98 -10.38
N ASN A 36 5.65 14.60 -9.52
CA ASN A 36 7.08 14.56 -9.80
C ASN A 36 7.62 13.15 -10.12
N ARG A 37 6.73 12.14 -10.23
CA ARG A 37 7.02 10.75 -10.64
C ARG A 37 8.04 9.99 -9.78
N ASP A 38 8.16 10.31 -8.50
CA ASP A 38 9.12 9.69 -7.57
C ASP A 38 8.51 8.65 -6.61
N ILE A 39 7.18 8.59 -6.48
CA ILE A 39 6.46 7.67 -5.59
C ILE A 39 5.23 7.06 -6.27
N SER A 40 4.79 5.91 -5.78
CA SER A 40 3.49 5.29 -6.11
C SER A 40 2.77 4.90 -4.82
N CYS A 41 1.54 4.39 -4.92
CA CYS A 41 0.82 3.87 -3.76
C CYS A 41 1.65 2.78 -3.04
N ALA A 42 2.37 1.95 -3.80
CA ALA A 42 3.25 0.89 -3.30
C ALA A 42 4.43 1.38 -2.46
N THR A 43 4.83 2.65 -2.59
CA THR A 43 5.92 3.22 -1.80
C THR A 43 5.61 3.13 -0.30
N CYS A 44 4.36 3.41 0.08
CA CYS A 44 3.91 3.36 1.47
C CYS A 44 3.04 2.12 1.78
N HIS A 45 2.35 1.54 0.79
CA HIS A 45 1.42 0.42 0.98
C HIS A 45 1.89 -0.90 0.35
N HIS A 46 3.18 -1.23 0.46
CA HIS A 46 3.73 -2.42 -0.20
C HIS A 46 3.10 -3.73 0.35
N PRO A 47 2.59 -4.66 -0.48
CA PRO A 47 1.91 -5.87 0.01
C PRO A 47 2.82 -6.78 0.84
N ALA A 48 4.10 -6.90 0.46
CA ALA A 48 5.09 -7.67 1.23
C ALA A 48 5.42 -7.08 2.62
N ARG A 49 4.87 -5.91 2.96
CA ARG A 49 5.04 -5.23 4.25
C ARG A 49 3.69 -4.99 4.94
N ASN A 50 2.76 -5.93 4.79
CA ASN A 50 1.41 -5.84 5.34
C ASN A 50 0.68 -4.55 4.94
N THR A 51 0.92 -4.08 3.72
CA THR A 51 0.34 -2.84 3.18
C THR A 51 0.68 -1.57 3.97
N GLY A 52 1.80 -1.56 4.70
CA GLY A 52 2.36 -0.40 5.36
C GLY A 52 3.85 -0.21 5.08
N ASP A 53 4.42 0.88 5.59
CA ASP A 53 5.85 1.20 5.47
C ASP A 53 6.60 1.05 6.80
N GLY A 54 5.91 0.93 7.94
CA GLY A 54 6.56 0.78 9.25
C GLY A 54 7.10 2.08 9.82
N LEU A 55 6.64 3.24 9.33
CA LEU A 55 6.91 4.55 9.90
C LEU A 55 5.72 5.05 10.72
N SER A 56 5.96 5.94 11.69
CA SER A 56 4.87 6.63 12.39
C SER A 56 4.09 7.55 11.46
N PHE A 57 4.79 8.20 10.52
CA PHE A 57 4.22 8.98 9.43
C PHE A 57 4.92 8.64 8.12
N SER A 58 4.14 8.34 7.09
CA SER A 58 4.69 8.08 5.77
C SER A 58 5.36 9.31 5.17
N ILE A 59 6.47 9.10 4.49
CA ILE A 59 7.22 10.14 3.79
C ILE A 59 6.77 10.18 2.33
N GLY A 60 6.15 11.30 1.94
CA GLY A 60 5.65 11.55 0.58
C GLY A 60 6.75 11.76 -0.46
N THR A 61 6.54 12.73 -1.36
CA THR A 61 7.50 13.08 -2.42
C THR A 61 8.83 13.54 -1.83
N GLY A 62 9.91 13.39 -2.60
CA GLY A 62 11.28 13.75 -2.22
C GLY A 62 11.97 12.74 -1.29
N GLY A 63 11.25 11.77 -0.72
CA GLY A 63 11.86 10.74 0.14
C GLY A 63 12.61 9.67 -0.64
N THR A 64 13.67 9.13 -0.04
CA THR A 64 14.45 8.01 -0.60
C THR A 64 14.40 6.79 0.32
N GLY A 65 14.71 5.61 -0.21
CA GLY A 65 14.54 4.33 0.51
C GLY A 65 13.10 3.81 0.53
N ALA A 66 12.88 2.70 1.22
CA ALA A 66 11.61 1.98 1.27
C ALA A 66 11.33 1.39 2.66
N GLY A 67 10.05 1.26 3.01
CA GLY A 67 9.65 0.78 4.33
C GLY A 67 10.28 1.61 5.45
N ALA A 68 10.67 0.96 6.54
CA ALA A 68 11.25 1.63 7.71
C ALA A 68 12.60 2.32 7.43
N ALA A 69 13.26 1.98 6.32
CA ALA A 69 14.50 2.65 5.88
C ALA A 69 14.23 3.90 5.02
N ARG A 70 12.96 4.21 4.72
CA ARG A 70 12.61 5.42 3.98
C ARG A 70 12.87 6.65 4.84
N HIS A 71 13.53 7.65 4.27
CA HIS A 71 13.88 8.91 4.94
C HIS A 71 13.67 10.10 4.01
N LEU A 72 13.52 11.29 4.60
CA LEU A 72 13.38 12.54 3.85
C LEU A 72 14.63 12.73 2.98
N GLY A 73 14.43 13.12 1.72
CA GLY A 73 15.53 13.55 0.86
C GLY A 73 16.16 14.82 1.44
N THR A 74 17.46 14.97 1.16
CA THR A 74 18.22 16.19 1.45
C THR A 74 17.85 17.31 0.49
#